data_AF-A0A286TE18-F1
#
_entry.id   AF-A0A286TE18-F1
#
_cell.length_a   1.000
_cell.length_b   1.000
_cell.length_c   1.000
_cell.angle_alpha   90.00
_cell.angle_beta   90.00
_cell.angle_gamma   90.00
#
_symmetry.space_group_name_H-M   'P 1'
#
loop_
_entity.id
_entity.type
_entity.pdbx_description
1 polymer ?
#
loop_
_entity_poly.entity_id
_entity_poly.type
_entity_poly.pdbx_seq_one_letter_code
_entity_poly.pdbx_strand_id
1 'polypeptide(L)'
;MTTPRISYAHLLAKPNPKHIDSLLRFFEEGRSKRGTGGFGVEIEHLPVHNGDDTAVSYYEENGVETLLKRIAPYYDKEKEYWENGHLVGLGREGIAVSLEPGGQVECSLGILKTPQELLTLYRSFRRDIDPVLDELGFRLVNYGYQPKSGFADVKVNPKDRYDAMTHYLGRVGQFGPCMMRCSASTQVSIDYVDEQDSIDKLRLGTIIGPILAWYFRNTPYFEGAPNPWPLLRQRMWDYLDPQRSNVIPGLFDKRFGWEEYAIDVLSTPLMFADLTHTPEAKGLSGKELHHPAFYENAGEVYPDRELNPYEINHIISTHFNDVRMKNFIELRHWDSLPIERAERLTEIIASLFYVPENRERLESYFEDIREEDVFEAKANLQARGAQSAPYGQPLEFWKEFLGLEGLLADEPGDPKHPDVFQE
;
A
#
# COMPACT_ATOMS: atom_id res chain seq x y z
N MET A 1 -31.32 12.38 13.23
CA MET A 1 -31.02 11.40 14.31
C MET A 1 -29.54 11.52 14.59
N THR A 2 -29.14 11.75 15.83
CA THR A 2 -27.73 11.73 16.24
C THR A 2 -27.27 10.29 16.15
N THR A 3 -26.54 9.93 15.09
CA THR A 3 -25.89 8.63 14.97
C THR A 3 -25.04 8.42 16.23
N PRO A 4 -25.12 7.26 16.91
CA PRO A 4 -24.21 6.96 18.00
C PRO A 4 -22.75 7.15 17.52
N ARG A 5 -21.84 7.69 18.36
CA ARG A 5 -20.39 7.75 18.08
C ARG A 5 -19.81 6.34 18.23
N ILE A 6 -20.39 5.38 17.51
CA ILE A 6 -20.03 3.97 17.61
C ILE A 6 -19.37 3.62 16.28
N SER A 7 -18.04 3.70 16.25
CA SER A 7 -17.30 2.76 15.43
C SER A 7 -17.62 1.37 16.01
N TYR A 8 -18.20 0.49 15.20
CA TYR A 8 -18.54 -0.86 15.64
C TYR A 8 -17.30 -1.77 15.75
N ALA A 9 -16.10 -1.24 15.47
CA ALA A 9 -14.85 -1.96 15.59
C ALA A 9 -14.37 -1.98 17.06
N HIS A 10 -13.80 -3.13 17.47
CA HIS A 10 -13.09 -3.27 18.74
C HIS A 10 -13.85 -2.88 20.01
N LEU A 11 -15.16 -3.17 20.10
CA LEU A 11 -16.05 -2.78 21.21
C LEU A 11 -15.57 -3.20 22.62
N LEU A 12 -14.65 -4.16 22.73
CA LEU A 12 -14.08 -4.63 24.00
C LEU A 12 -12.64 -4.15 24.25
N ALA A 13 -12.02 -3.51 23.26
CA ALA A 13 -10.69 -2.95 23.40
C ALA A 13 -10.75 -1.62 24.16
N LYS A 14 -9.72 -1.36 24.95
CA LYS A 14 -9.53 -0.08 25.62
C LYS A 14 -8.12 0.42 25.30
N PRO A 15 -7.95 1.34 24.34
CA PRO A 15 -6.65 1.87 23.99
C PRO A 15 -6.04 2.62 25.18
N ASN A 16 -4.72 2.57 25.31
CA ASN A 16 -4.00 3.32 26.32
C ASN A 16 -4.02 4.82 25.96
N PRO A 17 -4.48 5.72 26.85
CA PRO A 17 -4.51 7.16 26.57
C PRO A 17 -3.15 7.74 26.17
N LYS A 18 -2.04 7.25 26.74
CA LYS A 18 -0.69 7.72 26.38
C LYS A 18 -0.27 7.30 24.97
N HIS A 19 -0.79 6.17 24.49
CA HIS A 19 -0.58 5.70 23.12
C HIS A 19 -1.40 6.55 22.13
N ILE A 20 -2.64 6.93 22.51
CA ILE A 20 -3.47 7.87 21.73
C ILE A 20 -2.73 9.20 21.58
N ASP A 21 -2.26 9.79 22.68
CA ASP A 21 -1.51 11.05 22.65
C ASP A 21 -0.27 10.97 21.74
N SER A 22 0.37 9.80 21.68
CA SER A 22 1.52 9.56 20.81
C SER A 22 1.13 9.59 19.32
N LEU A 23 0.01 8.97 18.95
CA LEU A 23 -0.50 9.01 17.57
C LEU A 23 -1.00 10.40 17.17
N LEU A 24 -1.70 11.11 18.07
CA LEU A 24 -2.16 12.48 17.80
C LEU A 24 -0.99 13.42 17.50
N ARG A 25 0.10 13.34 18.27
CA ARG A 25 1.31 14.10 17.99
C ARG A 25 1.97 13.69 16.67
N PHE A 26 2.02 12.39 16.38
CA PHE A 26 2.57 11.90 15.11
C PHE A 26 1.80 12.45 13.90
N PHE A 27 0.46 12.53 13.97
CA PHE A 27 -0.35 13.15 12.91
C PHE A 27 -0.13 14.66 12.82
N GLU A 28 -0.04 15.36 13.95
CA GLU A 28 0.21 16.80 14.01
C GLU A 28 1.60 17.19 13.45
N GLU A 29 2.62 16.35 13.69
CA GLU A 29 3.98 16.49 13.15
C GLU A 29 4.05 16.25 11.63
N GLY A 30 3.10 15.52 11.06
CA GLY A 30 2.99 15.26 9.62
C GLY A 30 2.49 16.44 8.78
N ARG A 31 2.00 17.52 9.42
CA ARG A 31 1.44 18.65 8.69
C ARG A 31 2.48 19.33 7.81
N SER A 32 2.16 19.46 6.54
CA SER A 32 2.86 20.30 5.58
C SER A 32 2.35 21.74 5.62
N LYS A 33 3.19 22.68 5.18
CA LYS A 33 2.72 24.05 4.92
C LYS A 33 1.81 24.05 3.70
N ARG A 34 0.74 24.85 3.75
CA ARG A 34 -0.18 25.01 2.61
C ARG A 34 0.61 25.47 1.37
N GLY A 35 0.42 24.76 0.27
CA GLY A 35 1.12 25.03 -1.00
C GLY A 35 2.53 24.45 -1.11
N THR A 36 3.04 23.70 -0.11
CA THR A 36 4.36 23.04 -0.19
C THR A 36 4.30 21.53 -0.34
N GLY A 37 3.08 20.98 -0.48
CA GLY A 37 2.86 19.54 -0.60
C GLY A 37 3.64 18.93 -1.76
N GLY A 38 4.01 17.66 -1.62
CA GLY A 38 4.61 16.85 -2.66
C GLY A 38 3.91 15.51 -2.81
N PHE A 39 4.57 14.61 -3.52
CA PHE A 39 4.12 13.23 -3.72
C PHE A 39 5.21 12.26 -3.27
N GLY A 40 4.82 11.21 -2.56
CA GLY A 40 5.60 9.97 -2.52
C GLY A 40 5.01 9.01 -3.54
N VAL A 41 5.85 8.28 -4.28
CA VAL A 41 5.38 7.23 -5.18
C VAL A 41 6.17 5.96 -4.91
N GLU A 42 5.45 4.86 -4.71
CA GLU A 42 6.02 3.54 -4.51
C GLU A 42 5.56 2.62 -5.63
N ILE A 43 6.50 1.92 -6.26
CA ILE A 43 6.21 0.96 -7.32
C ILE A 43 6.87 -0.37 -6.96
N GLU A 44 6.05 -1.38 -6.71
CA GLU A 44 6.48 -2.75 -6.51
C GLU A 44 6.59 -3.46 -7.86
N HIS A 45 7.63 -4.26 -8.06
CA HIS A 45 7.86 -5.00 -9.28
C HIS A 45 7.95 -6.48 -8.97
N LEU A 46 7.47 -7.32 -9.89
CA LEU A 46 7.54 -8.77 -9.78
C LEU A 46 8.78 -9.28 -10.52
N PRO A 47 9.76 -9.87 -9.83
CA PRO A 47 10.89 -10.54 -10.47
C PRO A 47 10.43 -11.84 -11.13
N VAL A 48 10.67 -11.98 -12.43
CA VAL A 48 10.31 -13.19 -13.20
C VAL A 48 11.44 -13.64 -14.12
N HIS A 49 11.66 -14.95 -14.20
CA HIS A 49 12.69 -15.54 -15.04
C HIS A 49 12.46 -15.24 -16.53
N ASN A 50 13.54 -14.93 -17.26
CA ASN A 50 13.44 -14.69 -18.69
C ASN A 50 13.15 -15.96 -19.50
N GLY A 51 13.53 -17.13 -18.98
CA GLY A 51 13.31 -18.41 -19.67
C GLY A 51 11.84 -18.82 -19.72
N ASP A 52 11.08 -18.57 -18.65
CA ASP A 52 9.78 -19.20 -18.50
C ASP A 52 8.74 -18.41 -17.69
N ASP A 53 9.05 -17.20 -17.23
CA ASP A 53 8.16 -16.28 -16.52
C ASP A 53 7.71 -16.75 -15.12
N THR A 54 8.37 -17.75 -14.54
CA THR A 54 8.18 -18.10 -13.11
C THR A 54 8.82 -17.05 -12.20
N ALA A 55 8.30 -16.92 -10.98
CA ALA A 55 8.82 -16.02 -9.97
C ALA A 55 10.29 -16.36 -9.62
N VAL A 56 11.11 -15.32 -9.46
CA VAL A 56 12.50 -15.41 -8.99
C VAL A 56 12.49 -15.38 -7.46
N SER A 57 13.16 -16.33 -6.83
CA SER A 57 13.19 -16.41 -5.37
C SER A 57 14.30 -15.55 -4.76
N TYR A 58 14.18 -15.26 -3.46
CA TYR A 58 15.23 -14.56 -2.73
C TYR A 58 16.54 -15.38 -2.63
N TYR A 59 16.43 -16.70 -2.47
CA TYR A 59 17.52 -17.59 -2.04
C TYR A 59 18.24 -18.33 -3.16
N GLU A 60 17.78 -18.24 -4.40
CA GLU A 60 18.48 -18.88 -5.53
C GLU A 60 19.80 -18.16 -5.87
N GLU A 61 20.72 -18.87 -6.52
CA GLU A 61 22.09 -18.38 -6.79
C GLU A 61 22.12 -17.02 -7.50
N ASN A 62 21.25 -16.86 -8.50
CA ASN A 62 21.06 -15.61 -9.23
C ASN A 62 19.75 -14.91 -8.82
N GLY A 63 19.34 -15.05 -7.56
CA GLY A 63 18.07 -14.53 -7.04
C GLY A 63 18.10 -13.07 -6.61
N VAL A 64 17.06 -12.67 -5.89
CA VAL A 64 16.86 -11.28 -5.42
C VAL A 64 17.97 -10.83 -4.46
N GLU A 65 18.49 -11.68 -3.59
CA GLU A 65 19.62 -11.30 -2.72
C GLU A 65 20.88 -10.97 -3.53
N THR A 66 21.16 -11.79 -4.56
CA THR A 66 22.30 -11.57 -5.46
C THR A 66 22.12 -10.27 -6.24
N LEU A 67 20.91 -9.98 -6.73
CA LEU A 67 20.57 -8.70 -7.34
C LEU A 67 20.88 -7.53 -6.39
N LEU A 68 20.36 -7.55 -5.16
CA LEU A 68 20.60 -6.49 -4.18
C LEU A 68 22.08 -6.28 -3.91
N LYS A 69 22.85 -7.36 -3.69
CA LYS A 69 24.30 -7.29 -3.47
C LYS A 69 25.04 -6.69 -4.67
N ARG A 70 24.58 -6.97 -5.89
CA ARG A 70 25.22 -6.48 -7.12
C ARG A 70 24.90 -5.00 -7.41
N ILE A 71 23.72 -4.51 -7.01
CA ILE A 71 23.38 -3.10 -7.18
C ILE A 71 23.79 -2.24 -5.97
N ALA A 72 24.10 -2.83 -4.82
CA ALA A 72 24.52 -2.11 -3.61
C ALA A 72 25.60 -1.03 -3.84
N PRO A 73 26.61 -1.20 -4.72
CA PRO A 73 27.60 -0.16 -5.01
C PRO A 73 27.04 1.15 -5.60
N TYR A 74 25.80 1.16 -6.11
CA TYR A 74 25.12 2.37 -6.61
C TYR A 74 24.36 3.14 -5.52
N TYR A 75 24.35 2.61 -4.28
CA TYR A 75 23.61 3.14 -3.14
C TYR A 75 24.54 3.53 -1.99
N ASP A 76 23.97 4.22 -1.00
CA ASP A 76 24.69 4.68 0.17
C ASP A 76 24.89 3.52 1.15
N LYS A 77 26.16 3.20 1.48
CA LYS A 77 26.50 2.05 2.33
C LYS A 77 25.85 2.12 3.72
N GLU A 78 25.69 3.30 4.28
CA GLU A 78 25.05 3.53 5.58
C GLU A 78 23.52 3.38 5.56
N LYS A 79 22.92 3.26 4.36
CA LYS A 79 21.49 3.02 4.15
C LYS A 79 21.21 1.60 3.62
N GLU A 80 22.16 0.70 3.73
CA GLU A 80 21.90 -0.73 3.56
C GLU A 80 21.06 -1.25 4.73
N TYR A 81 20.01 -2.00 4.43
CA TYR A 81 19.18 -2.62 5.45
C TYR A 81 19.41 -4.14 5.48
N TRP A 82 19.90 -4.62 6.62
CA TRP A 82 20.29 -6.00 6.84
C TRP A 82 19.41 -6.64 7.92
N GLU A 83 18.87 -7.81 7.64
CA GLU A 83 18.09 -8.61 8.58
C GLU A 83 18.64 -10.04 8.59
N ASN A 84 18.95 -10.58 9.77
CA ASN A 84 19.48 -11.95 9.92
C ASN A 84 20.72 -12.26 9.04
N GLY A 85 21.57 -11.27 8.76
CA GLY A 85 22.76 -11.42 7.92
C GLY A 85 22.49 -11.37 6.40
N HIS A 86 21.26 -11.04 6.02
CA HIS A 86 20.78 -10.95 4.64
C HIS A 86 20.48 -9.50 4.27
N LEU A 87 20.90 -9.06 3.09
CA LEU A 87 20.63 -7.71 2.59
C LEU A 87 19.21 -7.67 2.02
N VAL A 88 18.33 -6.87 2.61
CA VAL A 88 16.90 -6.84 2.25
C VAL A 88 16.41 -5.44 1.87
N GLY A 89 17.29 -4.45 1.83
CA GLY A 89 16.97 -3.12 1.34
C GLY A 89 18.21 -2.25 1.12
N LEU A 90 18.04 -1.21 0.29
CA LEU A 90 19.06 -0.24 -0.08
C LEU A 90 18.45 1.15 -0.10
N GLY A 91 19.26 2.18 0.12
CA GLY A 91 18.80 3.55 0.07
C GLY A 91 19.87 4.50 -0.45
N ARG A 92 19.42 5.52 -1.17
CA ARG A 92 20.20 6.73 -1.46
C ARG A 92 19.27 7.94 -1.47
N GLU A 93 19.82 9.12 -1.68
CA GLU A 93 18.98 10.31 -1.85
C GLU A 93 17.92 10.10 -2.96
N GLY A 94 16.66 10.30 -2.60
CA GLY A 94 15.51 10.22 -3.51
C GLY A 94 15.05 8.82 -3.91
N ILE A 95 15.77 7.75 -3.58
CA ILE A 95 15.41 6.38 -3.96
C ILE A 95 15.71 5.41 -2.81
N ALA A 96 14.69 4.69 -2.37
CA ALA A 96 14.82 3.51 -1.54
C ALA A 96 14.39 2.26 -2.33
N VAL A 97 15.11 1.16 -2.12
CA VAL A 97 14.76 -0.16 -2.62
C VAL A 97 14.46 -1.04 -1.42
N SER A 98 13.26 -1.59 -1.37
CA SER A 98 12.81 -2.48 -0.31
C SER A 98 12.28 -3.79 -0.92
N LEU A 99 12.08 -4.81 -0.08
CA LEU A 99 11.49 -6.08 -0.50
C LEU A 99 10.17 -6.33 0.22
N GLU A 100 9.16 -6.65 -0.57
CA GLU A 100 7.90 -7.23 -0.11
C GLU A 100 8.05 -8.73 0.22
N PRO A 101 7.07 -9.38 0.88
CA PRO A 101 7.26 -10.72 1.43
C PRO A 101 7.72 -11.76 0.42
N GLY A 102 7.17 -11.77 -0.79
CA GLY A 102 7.53 -12.72 -1.86
C GLY A 102 8.81 -12.41 -2.61
N GLY A 103 9.54 -11.36 -2.22
CA GLY A 103 10.72 -10.89 -2.95
C GLY A 103 10.40 -9.90 -4.08
N GLN A 104 9.18 -9.35 -4.12
CA GLN A 104 8.87 -8.23 -5.00
C GLN A 104 9.80 -7.07 -4.67
N VAL A 105 10.32 -6.41 -5.70
CA VAL A 105 11.28 -5.31 -5.55
C VAL A 105 10.52 -4.00 -5.59
N GLU A 106 10.43 -3.34 -4.45
CA GLU A 106 9.81 -2.03 -4.33
C GLU A 106 10.84 -0.93 -4.61
N CYS A 107 10.45 0.04 -5.42
CA CYS A 107 11.14 1.31 -5.57
C CYS A 107 10.28 2.41 -4.94
N SER A 108 10.70 2.89 -3.76
CA SER A 108 10.09 4.02 -3.08
C SER A 108 10.84 5.30 -3.47
N LEU A 109 10.14 6.21 -4.13
CA LEU A 109 10.70 7.44 -4.67
C LEU A 109 10.43 8.59 -3.69
N GLY A 110 11.45 9.42 -3.48
CA GLY A 110 11.41 10.54 -2.53
C GLY A 110 10.32 11.57 -2.84
N ILE A 111 10.25 12.62 -2.02
CA ILE A 111 9.19 13.64 -2.14
C ILE A 111 9.34 14.42 -3.45
N LEU A 112 8.47 14.12 -4.41
CA LEU A 112 8.40 14.77 -5.72
C LEU A 112 7.62 16.09 -5.60
N LYS A 113 8.08 17.13 -6.29
CA LYS A 113 7.35 18.41 -6.44
C LYS A 113 6.62 18.52 -7.76
N THR A 114 7.04 17.77 -8.76
CA THR A 114 6.38 17.69 -10.06
C THR A 114 6.27 16.22 -10.49
N PRO A 115 5.21 15.83 -11.23
CA PRO A 115 5.10 14.47 -11.77
C PRO A 115 6.31 14.07 -12.61
N GLN A 116 6.94 15.00 -13.34
CA GLN A 116 8.09 14.71 -14.21
C GLN A 116 9.37 14.28 -13.44
N GLU A 117 9.48 14.63 -12.15
CA GLU A 117 10.56 14.14 -11.29
C GLU A 117 10.46 12.62 -11.09
N LEU A 118 9.25 12.06 -11.11
CA LEU A 118 9.01 10.62 -11.01
C LEU A 118 9.77 9.86 -12.09
N LEU A 119 9.56 10.26 -13.35
CA LEU A 119 10.17 9.62 -14.51
C LEU A 119 11.70 9.70 -14.44
N THR A 120 12.23 10.82 -13.98
CA THR A 120 13.69 11.04 -13.85
C THR A 120 14.30 10.10 -12.82
N LEU A 121 13.74 10.06 -11.60
CA LEU A 121 14.24 9.22 -10.52
C LEU A 121 14.06 7.73 -10.83
N TYR A 122 12.90 7.34 -11.36
CA TYR A 122 12.63 5.96 -11.74
C TYR A 122 13.56 5.47 -12.86
N ARG A 123 13.82 6.30 -13.89
CA ARG A 123 14.82 5.96 -14.92
C ARG A 123 16.22 5.80 -14.34
N SER A 124 16.59 6.57 -13.32
CA SER A 124 17.86 6.38 -12.61
C SER A 124 17.91 5.05 -11.87
N PHE A 125 16.81 4.61 -11.26
CA PHE A 125 16.69 3.26 -10.67
C PHE A 125 16.85 2.17 -11.74
N ARG A 126 16.12 2.27 -12.85
CA ARG A 126 16.17 1.31 -13.97
C ARG A 126 17.55 1.20 -14.60
N ARG A 127 18.25 2.33 -14.79
CA ARG A 127 19.64 2.36 -15.31
C ARG A 127 20.60 1.54 -14.44
N ASP A 128 20.41 1.54 -13.12
CA ASP A 128 21.32 0.88 -12.19
C ASP A 128 21.01 -0.63 -12.06
N ILE A 129 19.75 -1.02 -12.23
CA ILE A 129 19.26 -2.39 -12.01
C ILE A 129 19.17 -3.23 -13.30
N ASP A 130 18.74 -2.65 -14.42
CA ASP A 130 18.46 -3.39 -15.67
C ASP A 130 19.69 -4.16 -16.20
N PRO A 131 20.92 -3.59 -16.25
CA PRO A 131 22.09 -4.35 -16.70
C PRO A 131 22.41 -5.55 -15.81
N VAL A 132 22.12 -5.45 -14.51
CA VAL A 132 22.35 -6.54 -13.56
C VAL A 132 21.29 -7.63 -13.73
N LEU A 133 20.03 -7.25 -13.96
CA LEU A 133 18.93 -8.16 -14.26
C LEU A 133 19.22 -8.99 -15.52
N ASP A 134 19.69 -8.34 -16.59
CA ASP A 134 20.09 -8.99 -17.84
C ASP A 134 21.15 -10.08 -17.61
N GLU A 135 22.16 -9.79 -16.80
CA GLU A 135 23.21 -10.75 -16.45
C GLU A 135 22.73 -11.90 -15.55
N LEU A 136 21.77 -11.63 -14.65
CA LEU A 136 21.21 -12.64 -13.75
C LEU A 136 20.13 -13.51 -14.42
N GLY A 137 19.63 -13.12 -15.59
CA GLY A 137 18.71 -13.92 -16.41
C GLY A 137 17.23 -13.78 -16.02
N PHE A 138 16.85 -12.68 -15.39
CA PHE A 138 15.46 -12.37 -15.06
C PHE A 138 15.14 -10.90 -15.29
N ARG A 139 13.87 -10.52 -15.18
CA ARG A 139 13.40 -9.13 -15.38
C ARG A 139 12.39 -8.74 -14.32
N LEU A 140 12.15 -7.44 -14.20
CA LEU A 140 11.11 -6.86 -13.38
C LEU A 140 9.88 -6.56 -14.24
N VAL A 141 8.71 -7.08 -13.85
CA VAL A 141 7.44 -6.80 -14.53
C VAL A 141 6.50 -6.01 -13.63
N ASN A 142 5.69 -5.17 -14.27
CA ASN A 142 4.66 -4.36 -13.64
C ASN A 142 3.30 -4.99 -13.93
N TYR A 143 2.93 -5.99 -13.13
CA TYR A 143 1.57 -6.53 -13.05
C TYR A 143 1.11 -6.51 -11.60
N GLY A 144 -0.20 -6.45 -11.37
CA GLY A 144 -0.73 -6.52 -10.00
C GLY A 144 -0.61 -7.91 -9.35
N TYR A 145 -0.29 -8.95 -10.13
CA TYR A 145 -0.09 -10.32 -9.64
C TYR A 145 0.89 -11.13 -10.50
N GLN A 146 1.59 -12.11 -9.89
CA GLN A 146 2.52 -13.02 -10.57
C GLN A 146 1.90 -13.70 -11.80
N PRO A 147 2.55 -13.63 -12.99
CA PRO A 147 1.96 -14.14 -14.23
C PRO A 147 1.85 -15.66 -14.30
N LYS A 148 2.79 -16.38 -13.68
CA LYS A 148 2.89 -17.85 -13.82
C LYS A 148 2.87 -18.61 -12.50
N SER A 149 3.64 -18.16 -11.52
CA SER A 149 3.78 -18.83 -10.23
C SER A 149 2.57 -18.56 -9.33
N GLY A 150 2.13 -19.58 -8.60
CA GLY A 150 1.15 -19.43 -7.54
C GLY A 150 1.79 -19.10 -6.20
N PHE A 151 0.99 -18.73 -5.19
CA PHE A 151 1.51 -18.39 -3.85
C PHE A 151 2.31 -19.53 -3.20
N ALA A 152 2.03 -20.78 -3.57
CA ALA A 152 2.67 -21.97 -3.04
C ALA A 152 4.11 -22.15 -3.56
N ASP A 153 4.41 -21.59 -4.73
CA ASP A 153 5.73 -21.67 -5.37
C ASP A 153 6.68 -20.60 -4.83
N VAL A 154 6.13 -19.49 -4.33
CA VAL A 154 6.91 -18.34 -3.84
C VAL A 154 7.15 -18.46 -2.33
N LYS A 155 8.42 -18.48 -1.93
CA LYS A 155 8.82 -18.46 -0.52
C LYS A 155 8.96 -17.01 -0.05
N VAL A 156 8.67 -16.78 1.23
CA VAL A 156 8.91 -15.48 1.84
C VAL A 156 10.42 -15.25 2.05
N ASN A 157 10.84 -14.00 1.97
CA ASN A 157 12.23 -13.59 2.24
C ASN A 157 12.55 -13.65 3.77
N PRO A 158 13.83 -13.55 4.21
CA PRO A 158 14.28 -13.90 5.57
C PRO A 158 13.95 -12.85 6.66
N LYS A 159 12.74 -12.30 6.64
CA LYS A 159 12.28 -11.30 7.62
C LYS A 159 11.29 -11.92 8.60
N ASP A 160 11.59 -11.87 9.90
CA ASP A 160 10.81 -12.55 10.95
C ASP A 160 9.33 -12.11 10.94
N ARG A 161 9.10 -10.83 10.61
CA ARG A 161 7.76 -10.27 10.45
C ARG A 161 6.91 -11.00 9.39
N TYR A 162 7.51 -11.49 8.30
CA TYR A 162 6.75 -12.12 7.22
C TYR A 162 6.37 -13.56 7.53
N ASP A 163 7.15 -14.26 8.37
CA ASP A 163 6.72 -15.54 8.93
C ASP A 163 5.49 -15.34 9.83
N ALA A 164 5.52 -14.33 10.70
CA ALA A 164 4.38 -14.01 11.56
C ALA A 164 3.13 -13.60 10.76
N MET A 165 3.30 -12.74 9.75
CA MET A 165 2.22 -12.36 8.84
C MET A 165 1.69 -13.55 8.04
N THR A 166 2.54 -14.46 7.58
CA THR A 166 2.14 -15.69 6.88
C THR A 166 1.24 -16.55 7.78
N HIS A 167 1.61 -16.73 9.04
CA HIS A 167 0.81 -17.48 10.00
C HIS A 167 -0.53 -16.81 10.31
N TYR A 168 -0.57 -15.47 10.39
CA TYR A 168 -1.79 -14.72 10.65
C TYR A 168 -2.72 -14.72 9.44
N LEU A 169 -2.26 -14.12 8.33
CA LEU A 169 -3.04 -13.90 7.13
C LEU A 169 -3.40 -15.22 6.42
N GLY A 170 -2.56 -16.24 6.52
CA GLY A 170 -2.89 -17.59 6.06
C GLY A 170 -4.01 -18.29 6.83
N ARG A 171 -4.43 -17.75 7.99
CA ARG A 171 -5.55 -18.28 8.78
C ARG A 171 -6.81 -17.44 8.69
N VAL A 172 -6.68 -16.12 8.58
CA VAL A 172 -7.84 -15.20 8.66
C VAL A 172 -8.29 -14.65 7.30
N GLY A 173 -7.37 -14.53 6.33
CA GLY A 173 -7.65 -13.89 5.05
C GLY A 173 -7.83 -14.89 3.91
N GLN A 174 -8.81 -14.64 3.05
CA GLN A 174 -9.08 -15.49 1.88
C GLN A 174 -7.87 -15.57 0.94
N PHE A 175 -7.12 -14.47 0.82
CA PHE A 175 -6.01 -14.31 -0.10
C PHE A 175 -4.69 -13.94 0.59
N GLY A 176 -4.55 -14.20 1.90
CA GLY A 176 -3.41 -13.76 2.69
C GLY A 176 -2.04 -14.08 2.07
N PRO A 177 -1.72 -15.37 1.83
CA PRO A 177 -0.49 -15.76 1.17
C PRO A 177 -0.36 -15.25 -0.28
N CYS A 178 -1.47 -15.21 -1.03
CA CYS A 178 -1.48 -14.68 -2.41
C CYS A 178 -1.08 -13.20 -2.44
N MET A 179 -1.68 -12.37 -1.59
CA MET A 179 -1.37 -10.95 -1.46
C MET A 179 0.11 -10.77 -1.10
N MET A 180 0.56 -11.42 -0.02
CA MET A 180 1.92 -11.23 0.49
C MET A 180 2.98 -11.62 -0.53
N ARG A 181 2.79 -12.75 -1.23
CA ARG A 181 3.87 -13.39 -1.98
C ARG A 181 3.85 -13.07 -3.47
N CYS A 182 2.70 -12.71 -4.01
CA CYS A 182 2.51 -12.66 -5.45
C CYS A 182 1.86 -11.39 -5.96
N SER A 183 1.35 -10.50 -5.09
CA SER A 183 0.82 -9.22 -5.54
C SER A 183 1.91 -8.15 -5.62
N ALA A 184 1.70 -7.16 -6.49
CA ALA A 184 2.51 -5.95 -6.55
C ALA A 184 1.61 -4.72 -6.77
N SER A 185 2.03 -3.55 -6.31
CA SER A 185 1.23 -2.33 -6.34
C SER A 185 1.97 -1.09 -6.82
N THR A 186 1.18 -0.08 -7.19
CA THR A 186 1.63 1.32 -7.26
C THR A 186 0.84 2.11 -6.23
N GLN A 187 1.54 2.89 -5.41
CA GLN A 187 0.96 3.66 -4.32
C GLN A 187 1.36 5.13 -4.46
N VAL A 188 0.44 6.04 -4.13
CA VAL A 188 0.70 7.48 -4.16
C VAL A 188 0.42 8.05 -2.78
N SER A 189 1.40 8.73 -2.21
CA SER A 189 1.32 9.42 -0.93
C SER A 189 1.22 10.92 -1.14
N ILE A 190 0.33 11.57 -0.41
CA ILE A 190 0.08 13.01 -0.43
C ILE A 190 0.12 13.59 0.98
N ASP A 191 0.49 14.86 1.08
CA ASP A 191 0.56 15.61 2.32
C ASP A 191 -0.81 16.16 2.72
N TYR A 192 -0.96 16.49 4.00
CA TYR A 192 -2.07 17.27 4.53
C TYR A 192 -1.58 18.45 5.37
N VAL A 193 -2.44 19.44 5.61
CA VAL A 193 -2.05 20.70 6.29
C VAL A 193 -2.64 20.84 7.70
N ASP A 194 -3.71 20.12 8.01
CA ASP A 194 -4.38 20.07 9.31
C ASP A 194 -5.29 18.83 9.39
N GLU A 195 -5.94 18.62 10.54
CA GLU A 195 -6.83 17.49 10.78
C GLU A 195 -7.98 17.44 9.78
N GLN A 196 -8.71 18.54 9.59
CA GLN A 196 -9.84 18.60 8.67
C GLN A 196 -9.41 18.24 7.25
N ASP A 197 -8.32 18.85 6.76
CA ASP A 197 -7.75 18.56 5.45
C ASP A 197 -7.39 17.08 5.28
N SER A 198 -6.84 16.46 6.33
CA SER A 198 -6.44 15.06 6.30
C SER A 198 -7.63 14.10 6.23
N ILE A 199 -8.67 14.35 7.03
CA ILE A 199 -9.88 13.51 7.05
C ILE A 199 -10.67 13.66 5.76
N ASP A 200 -10.75 14.87 5.20
CA ASP A 200 -11.44 15.08 3.93
C ASP A 200 -10.71 14.39 2.77
N LYS A 201 -9.37 14.42 2.76
CA LYS A 201 -8.57 13.65 1.79
C LYS A 201 -8.74 12.14 1.95
N LEU A 202 -8.82 11.63 3.19
CA LEU A 202 -9.12 10.22 3.45
C LEU A 202 -10.50 9.82 2.89
N ARG A 203 -11.54 10.63 3.16
CA ARG A 203 -12.89 10.40 2.63
C ARG A 203 -12.91 10.41 1.11
N LEU A 204 -12.40 11.47 0.50
CA LEU A 204 -12.36 11.61 -0.96
C LEU A 204 -11.58 10.48 -1.62
N GLY A 205 -10.38 10.16 -1.13
CA GLY A 205 -9.58 9.06 -1.64
C GLY A 205 -10.28 7.71 -1.53
N THR A 206 -11.03 7.48 -0.46
CA THR A 206 -11.83 6.26 -0.26
C THR A 206 -13.02 6.19 -1.23
N ILE A 207 -13.63 7.33 -1.56
CA ILE A 207 -14.75 7.40 -2.52
C ILE A 207 -14.26 7.17 -3.96
N ILE A 208 -13.25 7.91 -4.42
CA ILE A 208 -12.82 7.86 -5.82
C ILE A 208 -11.88 6.69 -6.11
N GLY A 209 -11.24 6.14 -5.08
CA GLY A 209 -10.24 5.10 -5.19
C GLY A 209 -10.70 3.86 -5.96
N PRO A 210 -11.88 3.28 -5.70
CA PRO A 210 -12.41 2.16 -6.47
C PRO A 210 -12.61 2.47 -7.96
N ILE A 211 -13.04 3.69 -8.29
CA ILE A 211 -13.19 4.14 -9.68
C ILE A 211 -11.82 4.25 -10.34
N LEU A 212 -10.82 4.82 -9.67
CA LEU A 212 -9.46 4.89 -10.20
C LEU A 212 -8.83 3.49 -10.32
N ALA A 213 -9.11 2.58 -9.39
CA ALA A 213 -8.68 1.18 -9.47
C ALA A 213 -9.15 0.52 -10.76
N TRP A 214 -10.37 0.81 -11.21
CA TRP A 214 -10.91 0.31 -12.49
C TRP A 214 -10.07 0.74 -13.69
N TYR A 215 -9.70 2.02 -13.75
CA TYR A 215 -8.96 2.59 -14.87
C TYR A 215 -7.47 2.24 -14.86
N PHE A 216 -6.92 1.95 -13.69
CA PHE A 216 -5.52 1.57 -13.47
C PHE A 216 -5.33 0.09 -13.14
N ARG A 217 -6.32 -0.75 -13.44
CA ARG A 217 -6.18 -2.20 -13.33
C ARG A 217 -5.11 -2.70 -14.31
N ASN A 218 -4.29 -3.63 -13.86
CA ASN A 218 -3.15 -4.17 -14.59
C ASN A 218 -2.77 -5.57 -14.08
N THR A 219 -3.78 -6.44 -13.93
CA THR A 219 -3.60 -7.81 -13.45
C THR A 219 -4.18 -8.82 -14.45
N PRO A 220 -3.42 -9.19 -15.49
CA PRO A 220 -3.88 -10.14 -16.51
C PRO A 220 -3.97 -11.60 -16.02
N TYR A 221 -3.26 -11.94 -14.93
CA TYR A 221 -3.14 -13.32 -14.45
C TYR A 221 -3.45 -13.46 -12.96
N PHE A 222 -3.81 -14.67 -12.56
CA PHE A 222 -3.91 -15.10 -11.17
C PHE A 222 -3.60 -16.58 -11.05
N GLU A 223 -2.69 -16.94 -10.14
CA GLU A 223 -2.32 -18.34 -9.85
C GLU A 223 -1.98 -19.14 -11.14
N GLY A 224 -1.27 -18.51 -12.07
CA GLY A 224 -0.83 -19.11 -13.33
C GLY A 224 -1.90 -19.27 -14.42
N ALA A 225 -3.10 -18.71 -14.22
CA ALA A 225 -4.20 -18.70 -15.19
C ALA A 225 -4.64 -17.25 -15.51
N PRO A 226 -5.41 -17.02 -16.59
CA PRO A 226 -6.04 -15.73 -16.83
C PRO A 226 -6.87 -15.27 -15.62
N ASN A 227 -6.73 -14.00 -15.24
CA ASN A 227 -7.43 -13.43 -14.09
C ASN A 227 -8.97 -13.46 -14.30
N PRO A 228 -9.75 -14.11 -13.42
CA PRO A 228 -11.20 -14.20 -13.57
C PRO A 228 -11.96 -13.01 -12.97
N TRP A 229 -11.28 -12.03 -12.36
CA TRP A 229 -11.91 -10.91 -11.66
C TRP A 229 -11.67 -9.56 -12.34
N PRO A 230 -12.69 -8.69 -12.41
CA PRO A 230 -12.52 -7.35 -12.95
C PRO A 230 -11.53 -6.49 -12.12
N LEU A 231 -11.53 -6.63 -10.79
CA LEU A 231 -10.64 -5.93 -9.87
C LEU A 231 -10.03 -6.88 -8.83
N LEU A 232 -9.05 -7.69 -9.25
CA LEU A 232 -8.44 -8.69 -8.37
C LEU A 232 -7.81 -8.08 -7.10
N ARG A 233 -7.08 -6.98 -7.22
CA ARG A 233 -6.50 -6.31 -6.03
C ARG A 233 -7.57 -5.91 -5.02
N GLN A 234 -8.63 -5.24 -5.46
CA GLN A 234 -9.76 -4.91 -4.59
C GLN A 234 -10.35 -6.18 -3.95
N ARG A 235 -10.56 -7.23 -4.74
CA ARG A 235 -11.07 -8.52 -4.24
C ARG A 235 -10.15 -9.15 -3.17
N MET A 236 -8.84 -9.03 -3.29
CA MET A 236 -7.90 -9.53 -2.29
C MET A 236 -8.00 -8.73 -0.99
N TRP A 237 -7.96 -7.40 -1.07
CA TRP A 237 -7.98 -6.53 0.11
C TRP A 237 -9.32 -6.54 0.84
N ASP A 238 -10.45 -6.58 0.12
CA ASP A 238 -11.80 -6.65 0.70
C ASP A 238 -12.01 -7.89 1.59
N TYR A 239 -11.24 -8.96 1.38
CA TYR A 239 -11.37 -10.25 2.06
C TYR A 239 -10.07 -10.66 2.78
N LEU A 240 -9.20 -9.70 3.07
CA LEU A 240 -7.92 -9.97 3.74
C LEU A 240 -8.07 -10.02 5.26
N ASP A 241 -8.43 -8.90 5.88
CA ASP A 241 -8.72 -8.80 7.32
C ASP A 241 -9.62 -7.59 7.55
N PRO A 242 -10.92 -7.78 7.84
CA PRO A 242 -11.88 -6.68 7.94
C PRO A 242 -11.59 -5.72 9.09
N GLN A 243 -10.66 -6.04 10.00
CA GLN A 243 -10.28 -5.15 11.11
C GLN A 243 -9.31 -4.04 10.69
N ARG A 244 -8.65 -4.17 9.53
CA ARG A 244 -7.52 -3.31 9.16
C ARG A 244 -7.42 -3.03 7.67
N SER A 245 -8.34 -3.55 6.86
CA SER A 245 -8.36 -3.37 5.41
C SER A 245 -9.69 -2.75 5.00
N ASN A 246 -9.82 -2.38 3.73
CA ASN A 246 -11.04 -1.76 3.20
C ASN A 246 -11.30 -0.35 3.79
N VAL A 247 -12.54 0.13 3.73
CA VAL A 247 -12.97 1.42 4.29
C VAL A 247 -12.73 1.49 5.80
N ILE A 248 -12.20 2.62 6.28
CA ILE A 248 -11.98 2.86 7.70
C ILE A 248 -13.33 2.97 8.43
N PRO A 249 -13.59 2.16 9.47
CA PRO A 249 -14.85 2.19 10.20
C PRO A 249 -15.19 3.58 10.75
N GLY A 250 -16.36 4.10 10.37
CA GLY A 250 -16.86 5.38 10.87
C GLY A 250 -16.25 6.63 10.21
N LEU A 251 -15.41 6.49 9.19
CA LEU A 251 -14.76 7.62 8.47
C LEU A 251 -15.76 8.70 7.99
N PHE A 252 -16.98 8.29 7.63
CA PHE A 252 -18.03 9.18 7.12
C PHE A 252 -18.91 9.81 8.23
N ASP A 253 -18.65 9.53 9.51
CA ASP A 253 -19.26 10.29 10.61
C ASP A 253 -18.68 11.70 10.65
N LYS A 254 -19.55 12.73 10.76
CA LYS A 254 -19.13 14.15 10.80
C LYS A 254 -18.22 14.50 11.98
N ARG A 255 -18.14 13.62 13.00
CA ARG A 255 -17.27 13.78 14.18
C ARG A 255 -15.95 13.03 14.06
N PHE A 256 -15.75 12.24 13.01
CA PHE A 256 -14.52 11.46 12.83
C PHE A 256 -13.32 12.39 12.67
N GLY A 257 -12.34 12.27 13.56
CA GLY A 257 -11.07 12.98 13.54
C GLY A 257 -9.88 12.06 13.79
N TRP A 258 -8.74 12.66 14.10
CA TRP A 258 -7.51 11.95 14.45
C TRP A 258 -7.66 11.09 15.70
N GLU A 259 -8.48 11.50 16.67
CA GLU A 259 -8.73 10.72 17.89
C GLU A 259 -9.45 9.40 17.54
N GLU A 260 -10.52 9.44 16.74
CA GLU A 260 -11.21 8.23 16.26
C GLU A 260 -10.28 7.31 15.49
N TYR A 261 -9.48 7.86 14.57
CA TYR A 261 -8.52 7.08 13.80
C TYR A 261 -7.45 6.44 14.71
N ALA A 262 -6.92 7.18 15.68
CA ALA A 262 -5.97 6.64 16.66
C ALA A 262 -6.59 5.52 17.51
N ILE A 263 -7.85 5.70 17.94
CA ILE A 263 -8.58 4.68 18.70
C ILE A 263 -8.76 3.41 17.86
N ASP A 264 -9.18 3.53 16.60
CA ASP A 264 -9.35 2.40 15.68
C ASP A 264 -8.04 1.60 15.52
N VAL A 265 -6.96 2.32 15.18
CA VAL A 265 -5.62 1.74 15.00
C VAL A 265 -5.09 1.06 16.26
N LEU A 266 -5.22 1.70 17.43
CA LEU A 266 -4.70 1.18 18.70
C LEU A 266 -5.56 0.07 19.29
N SER A 267 -6.83 -0.01 18.90
CA SER A 267 -7.76 -1.04 19.36
C SER A 267 -7.71 -2.30 18.51
N THR A 268 -7.16 -2.21 17.30
CA THR A 268 -6.94 -3.34 16.42
C THR A 268 -5.90 -4.30 17.02
N PRO A 269 -6.21 -5.60 17.16
CA PRO A 269 -5.22 -6.59 17.57
C PRO A 269 -4.01 -6.56 16.64
N LEU A 270 -2.79 -6.68 17.16
CA LEU A 270 -1.60 -6.67 16.33
C LEU A 270 -1.50 -7.98 15.53
N MET A 271 -0.91 -7.92 14.33
CA MET A 271 -0.52 -9.17 13.65
C MET A 271 0.61 -9.86 14.42
N PHE A 272 1.59 -9.06 14.84
CA PHE A 272 2.71 -9.52 15.65
C PHE A 272 3.22 -8.38 16.51
N ALA A 273 3.66 -8.72 17.71
CA ALA A 273 4.39 -7.83 18.58
C ALA A 273 5.85 -7.73 18.10
N ASP A 274 6.40 -6.53 18.15
CA ASP A 274 7.82 -6.27 17.98
C ASP A 274 8.28 -5.33 19.09
N LEU A 275 9.10 -5.88 19.98
CA LEU A 275 9.65 -5.20 21.16
C LEU A 275 11.14 -4.90 21.02
N THR A 276 11.74 -5.07 19.84
CA THR A 276 13.19 -4.84 19.62
C THR A 276 13.64 -3.42 19.93
N HIS A 277 12.74 -2.46 19.75
CA HIS A 277 12.97 -1.05 20.02
C HIS A 277 12.24 -0.57 21.28
N THR A 278 11.76 -1.50 22.13
CA THR A 278 11.10 -1.21 23.40
C THR A 278 12.13 -1.28 24.54
N PRO A 279 12.52 -0.15 25.16
CA PRO A 279 13.57 -0.14 26.20
C PRO A 279 13.30 -1.07 27.39
N GLU A 280 12.03 -1.24 27.75
CA GLU A 280 11.57 -2.10 28.84
C GLU A 280 11.71 -3.60 28.53
N ALA A 281 11.80 -3.97 27.24
CA ALA A 281 12.03 -5.33 26.78
C ALA A 281 13.52 -5.71 26.76
N LYS A 282 14.41 -4.84 27.27
CA LYS A 282 15.85 -5.12 27.32
C LYS A 282 16.13 -6.38 28.14
N GLY A 283 16.70 -7.39 27.47
CA GLY A 283 17.02 -8.69 28.07
C GLY A 283 16.11 -9.83 27.65
N LEU A 284 15.00 -9.54 26.96
CA LEU A 284 14.20 -10.53 26.26
C LEU A 284 14.96 -11.05 25.03
N SER A 285 14.64 -12.27 24.59
CA SER A 285 15.26 -12.85 23.40
C SER A 285 14.29 -13.71 22.57
N GLY A 286 14.56 -13.80 21.27
CA GLY A 286 13.79 -14.64 20.35
C GLY A 286 12.29 -14.35 20.41
N LYS A 287 11.50 -15.36 20.76
CA LYS A 287 10.02 -15.26 20.79
C LYS A 287 9.47 -14.30 21.86
N GLU A 288 10.30 -13.88 22.81
CA GLU A 288 9.91 -12.87 23.79
C GLU A 288 9.93 -11.45 23.18
N LEU A 289 10.84 -11.20 22.22
CA LEU A 289 10.91 -9.93 21.49
C LEU A 289 9.91 -9.86 20.33
N HIS A 290 9.66 -11.01 19.69
CA HIS A 290 8.76 -11.14 18.55
C HIS A 290 7.80 -12.29 18.75
N HIS A 291 6.51 -12.00 18.85
CA HIS A 291 5.48 -13.03 18.94
C HIS A 291 4.21 -12.67 18.18
N PRO A 292 3.45 -13.67 17.71
CA PRO A 292 2.08 -13.50 17.25
C PRO A 292 1.23 -12.82 18.33
N ALA A 293 0.55 -11.72 17.99
CA ALA A 293 -0.23 -10.92 18.93
C ALA A 293 -1.70 -10.83 18.51
N PHE A 294 -2.25 -11.94 18.00
CA PHE A 294 -3.51 -11.98 17.24
C PHE A 294 -4.77 -11.55 18.00
N TYR A 295 -4.69 -11.46 19.32
CA TYR A 295 -5.76 -11.01 20.21
C TYR A 295 -5.37 -9.79 21.04
N GLU A 296 -4.09 -9.42 21.02
CA GLU A 296 -3.51 -8.37 21.86
C GLU A 296 -3.39 -7.09 21.05
N ASN A 297 -3.94 -6.01 21.55
CA ASN A 297 -3.79 -4.68 20.95
C ASN A 297 -2.53 -3.97 21.48
N ALA A 298 -2.27 -2.76 20.97
CA ALA A 298 -1.07 -2.00 21.34
C ALA A 298 -0.96 -1.72 22.85
N GLY A 299 -2.08 -1.53 23.55
CA GLY A 299 -2.12 -1.27 24.99
C GLY A 299 -1.79 -2.49 25.86
N GLU A 300 -1.89 -3.70 25.29
CA GLU A 300 -1.55 -4.96 25.95
C GLU A 300 -0.10 -5.38 25.68
N VAL A 301 0.41 -5.07 24.49
CA VAL A 301 1.78 -5.41 24.06
C VAL A 301 2.80 -4.40 24.54
N TYR A 302 2.52 -3.10 24.40
CA TYR A 302 3.48 -2.04 24.70
C TYR A 302 3.31 -1.49 26.14
N PRO A 303 4.42 -1.11 26.80
CA PRO A 303 4.36 -0.61 28.17
C PRO A 303 3.48 0.63 28.35
N ASP A 304 3.03 0.86 29.60
CA ASP A 304 2.20 2.01 29.99
C ASP A 304 2.99 3.35 30.02
N ARG A 305 3.48 3.76 28.85
CA ARG A 305 4.14 5.03 28.55
C ARG A 305 3.75 5.49 27.15
N GLU A 306 4.22 6.67 26.74
CA GLU A 306 4.12 7.11 25.35
C GLU A 306 4.85 6.16 24.41
N LEU A 307 4.29 5.91 23.22
CA LEU A 307 4.91 5.08 22.19
C LEU A 307 6.11 5.82 21.59
N ASN A 308 7.17 5.09 21.29
CA ASN A 308 8.31 5.65 20.56
C ASN A 308 8.10 5.60 19.03
N PRO A 309 8.92 6.30 18.22
CA PRO A 309 8.72 6.35 16.78
C PRO A 309 8.71 4.98 16.09
N TYR A 310 9.48 4.00 16.57
CA TYR A 310 9.48 2.66 15.99
C TYR A 310 8.16 1.94 16.27
N GLU A 311 7.68 1.97 17.52
CA GLU A 311 6.43 1.33 17.93
C GLU A 311 5.23 1.92 17.17
N ILE A 312 5.19 3.25 17.01
CA ILE A 312 4.16 3.95 16.20
C ILE A 312 4.18 3.45 14.76
N ASN A 313 5.35 3.45 14.12
CA ASN A 313 5.47 3.04 12.72
C ASN A 313 5.12 1.56 12.54
N HIS A 314 5.53 0.69 13.48
CA HIS A 314 5.18 -0.73 13.47
C HIS A 314 3.66 -0.91 13.49
N ILE A 315 2.96 -0.31 14.46
CA ILE A 315 1.49 -0.42 14.60
C ILE A 315 0.79 0.06 13.33
N ILE A 316 1.07 1.27 12.85
CA ILE A 316 0.39 1.83 11.68
C ILE A 316 0.73 1.06 10.40
N SER A 317 1.98 0.57 10.25
CA SER A 317 2.39 -0.18 9.04
C SER A 317 1.63 -1.47 8.82
N THR A 318 0.95 -1.99 9.86
CA THR A 318 0.11 -3.19 9.78
C THR A 318 -1.35 -2.89 9.47
N HIS A 319 -1.72 -1.62 9.28
CA HIS A 319 -3.04 -1.23 8.77
C HIS A 319 -2.96 -1.08 7.25
N PHE A 320 -3.97 -1.57 6.55
CA PHE A 320 -3.99 -1.70 5.10
C PHE A 320 -5.34 -1.28 4.50
N ASN A 321 -5.96 -0.24 5.09
CA ASN A 321 -7.15 0.38 4.54
C ASN A 321 -6.90 0.90 3.13
N ASP A 322 -7.95 1.04 2.34
CA ASP A 322 -7.92 1.55 0.96
C ASP A 322 -7.14 2.86 0.82
N VAL A 323 -7.32 3.74 1.80
CA VAL A 323 -6.50 4.92 2.05
C VAL A 323 -6.04 4.89 3.50
N ARG A 324 -4.74 5.03 3.72
CA ARG A 324 -4.12 4.96 5.04
C ARG A 324 -3.57 6.31 5.45
N MET A 325 -3.78 6.68 6.72
CA MET A 325 -3.13 7.85 7.32
C MET A 325 -1.95 7.44 8.18
N LYS A 326 -0.81 8.08 7.89
CA LYS A 326 0.40 8.14 8.71
C LYS A 326 0.63 9.61 9.07
N ASN A 327 1.87 10.07 9.03
CA ASN A 327 2.23 11.48 8.94
C ASN A 327 2.06 12.07 7.52
N PHE A 328 1.43 11.30 6.63
CA PHE A 328 0.97 11.62 5.27
C PHE A 328 -0.22 10.71 4.95
N ILE A 329 -0.88 10.91 3.82
CA ILE A 329 -2.01 10.07 3.36
C ILE A 329 -1.55 9.24 2.18
N GLU A 330 -1.77 7.94 2.25
CA GLU A 330 -1.30 6.98 1.27
C GLU A 330 -2.51 6.31 0.58
N LEU A 331 -2.61 6.47 -0.73
CA LEU A 331 -3.62 5.84 -1.57
C LEU A 331 -3.07 4.53 -2.15
N ARG A 332 -3.77 3.42 -1.93
CA ARG A 332 -3.22 2.05 -2.09
C ARG A 332 -3.95 1.17 -3.09
N HIS A 333 -4.85 1.75 -3.88
CA HIS A 333 -5.84 1.03 -4.68
C HIS A 333 -5.27 0.25 -5.87
N TRP A 334 -4.10 0.63 -6.36
CA TRP A 334 -3.70 0.32 -7.73
C TRP A 334 -2.74 -0.86 -7.83
N ASP A 335 -2.89 -1.60 -8.91
CA ASP A 335 -1.95 -2.64 -9.32
C ASP A 335 -0.58 -2.00 -9.61
N SER A 336 0.48 -2.80 -9.71
CA SER A 336 1.76 -2.31 -10.23
C SER A 336 1.57 -1.78 -11.65
N LEU A 337 2.09 -0.58 -11.92
CA LEU A 337 1.95 0.11 -13.20
C LEU A 337 3.31 0.34 -13.87
N PRO A 338 3.38 0.26 -15.22
CA PRO A 338 4.44 0.88 -16.00
C PRO A 338 4.61 2.36 -15.62
N ILE A 339 5.83 2.88 -15.75
CA ILE A 339 6.18 4.21 -15.23
C ILE A 339 5.35 5.34 -15.85
N GLU A 340 5.02 5.24 -17.13
CA GLU A 340 4.20 6.22 -17.84
C GLU A 340 2.77 6.26 -17.29
N ARG A 341 2.21 5.10 -16.93
CA ARG A 341 0.89 5.01 -16.28
C ARG A 341 0.95 5.49 -14.84
N ALA A 342 2.03 5.19 -14.12
CA ALA A 342 2.25 5.69 -12.76
C ALA A 342 2.38 7.22 -12.73
N GLU A 343 3.09 7.83 -13.69
CA GLU A 343 3.16 9.28 -13.86
C GLU A 343 1.78 9.89 -14.11
N ARG A 344 1.01 9.29 -15.03
CA ARG A 344 -0.35 9.76 -15.29
C ARG A 344 -1.26 9.66 -14.06
N LEU A 345 -1.15 8.57 -13.30
CA LEU A 345 -1.86 8.42 -12.04
C LEU A 345 -1.47 9.52 -11.05
N THR A 346 -0.17 9.79 -10.89
CA THR A 346 0.31 10.88 -10.00
C THR A 346 -0.21 12.25 -10.44
N GLU A 347 -0.27 12.54 -11.75
CA GLU A 347 -0.87 13.77 -12.29
C GLU A 347 -2.36 13.90 -11.92
N ILE A 348 -3.11 12.81 -12.04
CA ILE A 348 -4.54 12.79 -11.68
C ILE A 348 -4.71 13.02 -10.18
N ILE A 349 -3.93 12.35 -9.34
CA ILE A 349 -3.96 12.57 -7.88
C ILE A 349 -3.58 14.01 -7.53
N ALA A 350 -2.54 14.57 -8.15
CA ALA A 350 -2.17 15.98 -8.01
C ALA A 350 -3.35 16.90 -8.34
N SER A 351 -3.98 16.66 -9.49
CA SER A 351 -5.10 17.43 -9.99
C SER A 351 -6.31 17.37 -9.05
N LEU A 352 -6.63 16.20 -8.50
CA LEU A 352 -7.83 16.02 -7.67
C LEU A 352 -7.65 16.53 -6.24
N PHE A 353 -6.45 16.46 -5.67
CA PHE A 353 -6.22 16.77 -4.25
C PHE A 353 -5.51 18.09 -3.97
N TYR A 354 -4.72 18.61 -4.92
CA TYR A 354 -3.96 19.86 -4.74
C TYR A 354 -4.46 21.03 -5.59
N VAL A 355 -5.34 20.81 -6.58
CA VAL A 355 -6.05 21.90 -7.28
C VAL A 355 -7.37 22.17 -6.54
N PRO A 356 -7.53 23.32 -5.86
CA PRO A 356 -8.69 23.59 -5.02
C PRO A 356 -10.04 23.42 -5.74
N GLU A 357 -10.14 23.90 -6.97
CA GLU A 357 -11.39 23.87 -7.73
C GLU A 357 -11.85 22.44 -8.05
N ASN A 358 -10.91 21.53 -8.32
CA ASN A 358 -11.22 20.12 -8.56
C ASN A 358 -11.65 19.42 -7.27
N ARG A 359 -10.98 19.73 -6.16
CA ARG A 359 -11.32 19.18 -4.86
C ARG A 359 -12.69 19.64 -4.39
N GLU A 360 -12.98 20.94 -4.44
CA GLU A 360 -14.28 21.50 -4.08
C GLU A 360 -15.42 20.89 -4.90
N ARG A 361 -15.17 20.61 -6.20
CA ARG A 361 -16.12 19.92 -7.06
C ARG A 361 -16.38 18.48 -6.62
N LEU A 362 -15.36 17.75 -6.18
CA LEU A 362 -15.51 16.39 -5.62
C LEU A 362 -16.31 16.43 -4.30
N GLU A 363 -15.92 17.32 -3.39
CA GLU A 363 -16.59 17.48 -2.09
C GLU A 363 -18.07 17.82 -2.26
N SER A 364 -18.39 18.71 -3.20
CA SER A 364 -19.77 19.09 -3.51
C SER A 364 -20.58 17.95 -4.14
N TYR A 365 -19.96 17.14 -5.01
CA TYR A 365 -20.67 16.03 -5.67
C TYR A 365 -21.00 14.90 -4.70
N PHE A 366 -20.10 14.63 -3.76
CA PHE A 366 -20.26 13.58 -2.75
C PHE A 366 -20.75 14.10 -1.40
N GLU A 367 -21.47 15.22 -1.40
CA GLU A 367 -22.15 15.70 -0.19
C GLU A 367 -23.09 14.61 0.34
N ASP A 368 -23.04 14.36 1.65
CA ASP A 368 -23.83 13.34 2.37
C ASP A 368 -23.62 11.87 1.91
N ILE A 369 -22.53 11.57 1.20
CA ILE A 369 -22.13 10.19 0.90
C ILE A 369 -21.91 9.39 2.19
N ARG A 370 -22.28 8.11 2.17
CA ARG A 370 -22.12 7.21 3.30
C ARG A 370 -21.14 6.09 2.98
N GLU A 371 -20.67 5.44 4.02
CA GLU A 371 -19.82 4.26 3.93
C GLU A 371 -20.47 3.15 3.09
N GLU A 372 -21.80 2.93 3.23
CA GLU A 372 -22.51 1.91 2.45
C GLU A 372 -22.54 2.21 0.95
N ASP A 373 -22.52 3.49 0.58
CA ASP A 373 -22.51 3.90 -0.82
C ASP A 373 -21.15 3.58 -1.46
N VAL A 374 -20.04 3.69 -0.69
CA VAL A 374 -18.71 3.24 -1.13
C VAL A 374 -18.69 1.71 -1.29
N PHE A 375 -19.22 0.97 -0.32
CA PHE A 375 -19.30 -0.50 -0.44
C PHE A 375 -20.16 -0.94 -1.63
N GLU A 376 -21.28 -0.25 -1.91
CA GLU A 376 -22.09 -0.49 -3.11
C GLU A 376 -21.27 -0.26 -4.38
N ALA A 377 -20.57 0.88 -4.49
CA ALA A 377 -19.73 1.18 -5.65
C ALA A 377 -18.64 0.11 -5.89
N LYS A 378 -17.94 -0.30 -4.81
CA LYS A 378 -16.94 -1.39 -4.85
C LYS A 378 -17.55 -2.71 -5.32
N ALA A 379 -18.70 -3.09 -4.79
CA ALA A 379 -19.40 -4.30 -5.19
C ALA A 379 -19.91 -4.22 -6.64
N ASN A 380 -20.38 -3.06 -7.07
CA ASN A 380 -20.88 -2.79 -8.42
C ASN A 380 -19.77 -2.98 -9.47
N LEU A 381 -18.60 -2.36 -9.24
CA LEU A 381 -17.40 -2.53 -10.05
C LEU A 381 -16.97 -3.99 -10.14
N GLN A 382 -16.89 -4.67 -9.00
CA GLN A 382 -16.49 -6.07 -8.93
C GLN A 382 -17.46 -7.01 -9.64
N ALA A 383 -18.77 -6.73 -9.59
CA ALA A 383 -19.81 -7.60 -10.15
C ALA A 383 -20.09 -7.34 -11.64
N ARG A 384 -19.92 -6.10 -12.12
CA ARG A 384 -20.34 -5.68 -13.47
C ARG A 384 -19.20 -5.27 -14.39
N GLY A 385 -17.98 -5.08 -13.87
CA GLY A 385 -16.81 -4.69 -14.66
C GLY A 385 -17.10 -3.45 -15.52
N ALA A 386 -16.91 -3.56 -16.84
CA ALA A 386 -17.11 -2.47 -17.79
C ALA A 386 -18.55 -1.95 -17.88
N GLN A 387 -19.54 -2.71 -17.38
CA GLN A 387 -20.95 -2.31 -17.33
C GLN A 387 -21.36 -1.77 -15.95
N SER A 388 -20.40 -1.52 -15.08
CA SER A 388 -20.64 -0.95 -13.76
C SER A 388 -21.14 0.50 -13.85
N ALA A 389 -21.85 0.89 -12.81
CA ALA A 389 -22.33 2.24 -12.60
C ALA A 389 -22.12 2.64 -11.13
N PRO A 390 -20.86 2.79 -10.68
CA PRO A 390 -20.57 3.16 -9.29
C PRO A 390 -21.22 4.52 -8.96
N TYR A 391 -21.84 4.59 -7.78
CA TYR A 391 -22.65 5.74 -7.34
C TYR A 391 -23.75 6.14 -8.35
N GLY A 392 -24.28 5.16 -9.08
CA GLY A 392 -25.38 5.34 -10.03
C GLY A 392 -25.00 5.97 -11.38
N GLN A 393 -23.71 6.26 -11.62
CA GLN A 393 -23.24 6.85 -12.87
C GLN A 393 -22.38 5.88 -13.67
N PRO A 394 -22.49 5.84 -15.01
CA PRO A 394 -21.68 4.97 -15.85
C PRO A 394 -20.19 5.34 -15.80
N LEU A 395 -19.32 4.38 -16.10
CA LEU A 395 -17.87 4.61 -16.10
C LEU A 395 -17.43 5.80 -16.97
N GLU A 396 -18.04 6.01 -18.14
CA GLU A 396 -17.70 7.16 -19.01
C GLU A 396 -17.99 8.52 -18.34
N PHE A 397 -19.04 8.61 -17.53
CA PHE A 397 -19.27 9.82 -16.72
C PHE A 397 -18.08 10.06 -15.79
N TRP A 398 -17.62 9.01 -15.10
CA TRP A 398 -16.49 9.12 -14.19
C TRP A 398 -15.17 9.43 -14.89
N LYS A 399 -15.00 8.95 -16.12
CA LYS A 399 -13.83 9.27 -16.93
C LYS A 399 -13.71 10.76 -17.18
N GLU A 400 -14.78 11.39 -17.63
CA GLU A 400 -14.84 12.84 -17.86
C GLU A 400 -14.80 13.60 -16.53
N PHE A 401 -15.62 13.17 -15.56
CA PHE A 401 -15.75 13.86 -14.29
C PHE A 401 -14.45 13.85 -13.48
N LEU A 402 -13.61 12.81 -13.56
CA LEU A 402 -12.33 12.76 -12.84
C LEU A 402 -11.12 13.18 -13.71
N GLY A 403 -11.33 13.59 -14.97
CA GLY A 403 -10.25 13.98 -15.88
C GLY A 403 -9.30 12.83 -16.24
N LEU A 404 -9.87 11.67 -16.54
CA LEU A 404 -9.15 10.41 -16.79
C LEU A 404 -8.85 10.21 -18.29
N GLU A 405 -8.48 11.27 -18.99
CA GLU A 405 -7.94 11.15 -20.35
C GLU A 405 -6.48 10.69 -20.32
N GLY A 406 -6.00 10.10 -21.42
CA GLY A 406 -4.58 9.75 -21.57
C GLY A 406 -4.07 8.72 -20.57
N LEU A 407 -4.87 7.71 -20.21
CA LEU A 407 -4.53 6.68 -19.22
C LEU A 407 -3.46 5.67 -19.67
N LEU A 408 -3.10 5.69 -20.95
CA LEU A 408 -2.07 4.82 -21.53
C LEU A 408 -2.34 3.33 -21.23
N ALA A 409 -3.60 2.89 -21.42
CA ALA A 409 -4.03 1.54 -21.09
C ALA A 409 -3.37 0.45 -21.95
N ASP A 410 -2.75 0.86 -23.06
CA ASP A 410 -1.97 0.06 -24.01
C ASP A 410 -0.47 0.02 -23.68
N GLU A 411 -0.01 0.64 -22.60
CA GLU A 411 1.37 0.47 -22.11
C GLU A 411 1.52 -0.89 -21.41
N PRO A 412 2.42 -1.76 -21.88
CA PRO A 412 2.50 -3.14 -21.42
C PRO A 412 3.14 -3.24 -20.03
N GLY A 413 2.57 -4.10 -19.18
CA GLY A 413 3.15 -4.43 -17.88
C GLY A 413 4.44 -5.26 -17.96
N ASP A 414 4.66 -5.96 -19.06
CA ASP A 414 5.86 -6.74 -19.34
C ASP A 414 6.37 -6.48 -20.76
N PRO A 415 7.57 -5.90 -20.93
CA PRO A 415 8.15 -5.66 -22.24
C PRO A 415 8.32 -6.92 -23.11
N LYS A 416 8.41 -8.11 -22.50
CA LYS A 416 8.52 -9.38 -23.23
C LYS A 416 7.17 -9.84 -23.82
N HIS A 417 6.07 -9.36 -23.27
CA HIS A 417 4.70 -9.70 -23.66
C HIS A 417 3.90 -8.42 -23.98
N PRO A 418 4.28 -7.67 -25.03
CA PRO A 418 3.73 -6.34 -25.29
C PRO A 418 2.24 -6.32 -25.66
N ASP A 419 1.67 -7.47 -26.00
CA ASP A 419 0.26 -7.62 -26.37
C ASP A 419 -0.62 -8.13 -25.23
N VAL A 420 -0.08 -8.27 -24.01
CA VAL A 420 -0.81 -8.79 -22.84
C VAL A 420 -1.31 -7.64 -21.96
N PHE A 421 -2.62 -7.53 -21.87
CA PHE A 421 -3.32 -6.56 -21.04
C PHE A 421 -4.46 -7.24 -20.27
N GLN A 422 -4.94 -6.57 -19.22
CA GLN A 422 -6.17 -7.01 -18.56
C GLN A 422 -7.38 -6.56 -19.38
N GLU A 423 -8.24 -7.51 -19.75
CA GLU A 423 -9.47 -7.25 -20.52
C GLU A 423 -10.49 -6.34 -19.80
#